data_AF-A0A7S1IV41-F1
#
_entry.id   AF-A0A7S1IV41-F1
#
_cell.length_a   1.000
_cell.length_b   1.000
_cell.length_c   1.000
_cell.angle_alpha   90.00
_cell.angle_beta   90.00
_cell.angle_gamma   90.00
#
_symmetry.space_group_name_H-M   'P 1'
#
loop_
_entity.id
_entity.type
_entity.pdbx_description
1 polymer ?
#
loop_
_entity_poly.entity_id
_entity_poly.type
_entity_poly.pdbx_seq_one_letter_code
_entity_poly.pdbx_strand_id
1 'polypeptide(L)'
;VGPVGRAFHTVTSLGWKAIDGWWKWQGPDAPEPLNMVSETMSRLMHRVREALRGQQLRQLELRRPRQFEGMRGEVLKDVLNKQLSKYPDGVERTLILGA
;
A
#
# COMPACT_ATOMS: atom_id res chain seq x y z
N VAL A 1 25.07 -6.71 -4.48
CA VAL A 1 23.91 -7.16 -3.65
C VAL A 1 23.08 -8.13 -4.48
N GLY A 2 22.85 -9.35 -3.99
CA GLY A 2 22.05 -10.36 -4.68
C GLY A 2 20.55 -10.02 -4.72
N PRO A 3 19.73 -10.80 -5.45
CA PRO A 3 18.28 -10.57 -5.59
C PRO A 3 17.54 -10.43 -4.26
N VAL A 4 17.88 -11.27 -3.29
CA VAL A 4 17.34 -11.27 -1.93
C VAL A 4 17.68 -9.97 -1.18
N GLY A 5 18.92 -9.50 -1.28
CA GLY A 5 19.34 -8.24 -0.65
C GLY A 5 18.65 -7.01 -1.24
N ARG A 6 18.34 -7.02 -2.55
CA ARG A 6 17.53 -5.96 -3.17
C ARG A 6 16.11 -5.95 -2.64
N ALA A 7 15.48 -7.11 -2.50
CA ALA A 7 14.14 -7.23 -1.94
C ALA A 7 14.09 -6.67 -0.50
N PHE A 8 15.08 -6.99 0.33
CA PHE A 8 15.19 -6.42 1.68
C PHE A 8 15.33 -4.91 1.67
N HIS A 9 16.22 -4.39 0.82
CA HIS A 9 16.41 -2.95 0.72
C HIS A 9 15.12 -2.24 0.31
N THR A 10 14.37 -2.83 -0.63
CA THR A 10 13.07 -2.31 -1.05
C THR A 10 12.06 -2.28 0.10
N VAL A 11 11.86 -3.37 0.84
CA VAL A 11 10.87 -3.38 1.94
C VAL A 11 11.27 -2.45 3.09
N THR A 12 12.56 -2.36 3.42
CA THR A 12 13.03 -1.39 4.40
C THR A 12 12.81 0.05 3.93
N SER A 13 13.03 0.34 2.65
CA SER A 13 12.75 1.68 2.07
C SER A 13 11.26 2.04 2.07
N LEU A 14 10.38 1.04 2.07
CA LEU A 14 8.94 1.20 2.23
C LEU A 14 8.52 1.44 3.69
N GLY A 15 9.49 1.50 4.61
CA GLY A 15 9.27 1.70 6.04
C GLY A 15 8.84 0.43 6.76
N TRP A 16 8.99 -0.75 6.14
CA TRP A 16 8.65 -2.01 6.78
C TRP A 16 9.74 -2.40 7.77
N LYS A 17 9.34 -3.01 8.88
CA LYS A 17 10.24 -3.46 9.94
C LYS A 17 10.17 -4.98 10.08
N ALA A 18 11.32 -5.64 10.12
CA ALA A 18 11.37 -7.05 10.48
C ALA A 18 10.88 -7.23 11.93
N ILE A 19 9.97 -8.16 12.17
CA ILE A 19 9.44 -8.46 13.51
C ILE A 19 10.06 -9.73 14.07
N ASP A 20 10.12 -10.77 13.24
CA ASP A 20 10.57 -12.10 13.63
C ASP A 20 11.32 -12.74 12.46
N GLY A 21 12.65 -12.64 12.51
CA GLY A 21 13.52 -13.03 11.41
C GLY A 21 13.34 -12.17 10.15
N TRP A 22 13.97 -12.63 9.07
CA TRP A 22 13.94 -11.91 7.80
C TRP A 22 12.67 -12.19 6.99
N TRP A 23 11.84 -13.15 7.37
CA TRP A 23 10.64 -13.55 6.60
C TRP A 23 9.36 -12.87 7.09
N LYS A 24 9.34 -12.24 8.27
CA LYS A 24 8.14 -11.62 8.85
C LYS A 24 8.31 -10.11 9.05
N TRP A 25 7.45 -9.32 8.42
CA TRP A 25 7.58 -7.87 8.35
C TRP A 25 6.30 -7.14 8.75
N GLN A 26 6.45 -6.08 9.54
CA GLN A 26 5.39 -5.11 9.84
C GLN A 26 5.44 -3.98 8.82
N GLY A 27 4.38 -3.80 8.05
CA GLY A 27 4.20 -2.58 7.26
C GLY A 27 3.77 -1.40 8.14
N PRO A 28 4.14 -0.15 7.78
CA PRO A 28 3.80 1.03 8.59
C PRO A 28 2.29 1.24 8.75
N ASP A 29 1.52 0.89 7.73
CA ASP A 29 0.05 1.05 7.69
C ASP A 29 -0.67 -0.31 7.58
N ALA A 30 0.05 -1.41 7.82
CA ALA A 30 -0.51 -2.75 7.72
C ALA A 30 -1.09 -3.19 9.08
N PRO A 31 -2.35 -3.65 9.16
CA PRO A 31 -2.90 -4.14 10.43
C PRO A 31 -2.27 -5.46 10.89
N GLU A 32 -1.73 -6.25 9.96
CA GLU A 32 -1.15 -7.55 10.23
C GLU A 32 0.28 -7.64 9.66
N PRO A 33 1.18 -8.37 10.35
CA PRO A 33 2.48 -8.72 9.81
C PRO A 33 2.37 -9.53 8.52
N LEU A 34 3.21 -9.20 7.54
CA LEU A 34 3.37 -9.96 6.31
C LEU A 34 4.37 -11.10 6.53
N ASN A 35 4.02 -12.32 6.10
CA ASN A 35 4.96 -13.43 6.04
C ASN A 35 5.34 -13.72 4.58
N MET A 36 6.60 -13.47 4.23
CA MET A 36 7.14 -13.63 2.87
C MET A 36 7.20 -15.08 2.37
N VAL A 37 7.09 -16.06 3.28
CA VAL A 37 7.21 -17.48 2.95
C VAL A 37 5.85 -18.15 2.88
N SER A 38 4.93 -17.82 3.80
CA SER A 38 3.64 -18.51 3.90
C SER A 38 2.51 -17.87 3.09
N GLU A 39 2.64 -16.60 2.69
CA GLU A 39 1.59 -15.91 1.94
C GLU A 39 1.66 -16.20 0.44
N THR A 40 0.49 -16.18 -0.21
CA THR A 40 0.41 -16.30 -1.66
C THR A 40 1.09 -15.11 -2.34
N MET A 41 1.68 -15.34 -3.51
CA MET A 41 2.32 -14.28 -4.31
C MET A 41 1.37 -13.10 -4.60
N SER A 42 0.09 -13.38 -4.86
CA SER A 42 -0.92 -12.35 -5.09
C SER A 42 -1.13 -11.44 -3.88
N ARG A 43 -1.18 -12.00 -2.67
CA ARG A 43 -1.33 -11.26 -1.42
C ARG A 43 -0.08 -10.44 -1.10
N LEU A 44 1.11 -11.01 -1.30
CA LEU A 44 2.39 -10.30 -1.18
C LEU A 44 2.43 -9.10 -2.13
N MET A 45 2.13 -9.30 -3.42
CA MET A 45 2.12 -8.24 -4.43
C MET A 45 1.07 -7.15 -4.15
N HIS A 46 -0.10 -7.52 -3.61
CA HIS A 46 -1.10 -6.55 -3.19
C HIS A 46 -0.56 -5.67 -2.05
N ARG A 47 0.03 -6.28 -1.01
CA ARG A 47 0.57 -5.56 0.14
C ARG A 47 1.73 -4.63 -0.22
N VAL A 48 2.63 -5.06 -1.12
CA VAL A 48 3.71 -4.22 -1.64
C VAL A 48 3.15 -3.01 -2.41
N ARG A 49 2.11 -3.21 -3.25
CA ARG A 49 1.45 -2.11 -3.97
C ARG A 49 0.81 -1.10 -3.02
N GLU A 50 0.11 -1.56 -1.99
CA GLU A 50 -0.49 -0.68 -0.99
C GLU A 50 0.58 0.12 -0.23
N ALA A 51 1.70 -0.51 0.14
CA ALA A 51 2.80 0.18 0.80
C ALA A 51 3.46 1.26 -0.09
N LEU A 52 3.65 0.96 -1.39
CA LEU A 52 4.14 1.94 -2.37
C LEU A 52 3.18 3.13 -2.50
N ARG A 53 1.87 2.87 -2.58
CA ARG A 53 0.84 3.91 -2.61
C ARG A 53 0.89 4.78 -1.35
N GLY A 54 0.95 4.17 -0.17
CA GLY A 54 1.07 4.88 1.10
C GLY A 54 2.34 5.74 1.17
N GLN A 55 3.48 5.23 0.69
CA GLN A 55 4.73 5.99 0.63
C GLN A 55 4.61 7.21 -0.30
N GLN A 56 4.02 7.05 -1.49
CA GLN A 56 3.81 8.15 -2.43
C GLN A 56 2.88 9.22 -1.85
N LEU A 57 1.82 8.81 -1.15
CA LEU A 57 0.89 9.72 -0.49
C LEU A 57 1.57 10.50 0.64
N ARG A 58 2.36 9.84 1.50
CA ARG A 58 3.20 10.54 2.49
C ARG A 58 4.17 11.53 1.86
N GLN A 59 4.79 11.17 0.73
CA GLN A 59 5.68 12.08 -0.01
C GLN A 59 4.92 13.29 -0.57
N LEU A 60 3.68 13.12 -1.02
CA LEU A 60 2.81 14.21 -1.45
C LEU A 60 2.42 15.12 -0.28
N GLU A 61 2.05 14.54 0.87
CA GLU A 61 1.77 15.27 2.11
C GLU A 61 2.98 16.09 2.57
N LEU A 62 4.17 15.51 2.55
CA LEU A 62 5.41 16.21 2.91
C LEU A 62 5.70 17.38 1.96
N ARG A 63 5.42 17.24 0.67
CA ARG A 63 5.65 18.30 -0.33
C ARG A 63 4.61 19.41 -0.26
N ARG A 64 3.35 19.09 0.03
CA ARG A 64 2.23 20.04 0.04
C ARG A 64 1.29 19.79 1.22
N PRO A 65 1.75 20.04 2.46
CA PRO A 65 0.99 19.71 3.66
C PRO A 65 -0.38 20.40 3.65
N ARG A 66 -0.45 21.69 3.30
CA ARG A 66 -1.73 22.44 3.26
C ARG A 66 -2.82 21.84 2.37
N GLN A 67 -2.45 21.06 1.34
CA GLN A 67 -3.40 20.48 0.38
C GLN A 67 -3.76 19.03 0.72
N PHE A 68 -2.89 18.33 1.44
CA PHE A 68 -2.93 16.88 1.56
C PHE A 68 -2.86 16.39 3.02
N GLU A 69 -2.68 17.29 3.98
CA GLU A 69 -2.65 16.97 5.40
C GLU A 69 -3.86 16.14 5.82
N GLY A 70 -3.59 15.02 6.49
CA GLY A 70 -4.63 14.14 7.03
C GLY A 70 -5.17 13.10 6.03
N MET A 71 -4.69 13.05 4.79
CA MET A 71 -5.04 11.93 3.89
C MET A 71 -4.47 10.60 4.37
N ARG A 72 -3.39 10.60 5.17
CA ARG A 72 -2.74 9.45 5.83
C ARG A 72 -2.43 8.25 4.92
N GLY A 73 -2.49 8.43 3.61
CA GLY A 73 -2.49 7.31 2.68
C GLY A 73 -3.73 6.42 2.75
N GLU A 74 -4.71 6.73 3.60
CA GLU A 74 -5.99 6.05 3.66
C GLU A 74 -6.81 6.57 2.49
N VAL A 75 -6.74 5.88 1.35
CA VAL A 75 -7.87 5.89 0.44
C VAL A 75 -9.05 5.44 1.29
N LEU A 76 -9.89 6.40 1.69
CA LEU A 76 -11.12 6.14 2.42
C LEU A 76 -11.97 5.26 1.52
N LYS A 77 -11.76 3.94 1.62
CA LYS A 77 -12.46 2.93 0.84
C LYS A 77 -13.95 3.16 0.93
N ASP A 78 -14.43 3.63 2.07
CA ASP A 78 -15.83 3.97 2.28
C ASP A 78 -16.27 5.18 1.45
N VAL A 79 -15.45 6.22 1.33
CA VAL A 79 -15.74 7.37 0.45
C VAL A 79 -15.66 6.93 -1.02
N LEU A 80 -14.66 6.13 -1.38
CA LEU A 80 -14.50 5.65 -2.75
C LEU A 80 -15.62 4.70 -3.15
N ASN A 81 -15.99 3.74 -2.28
CA ASN A 81 -17.11 2.83 -2.45
C ASN A 81 -18.44 3.58 -2.47
N LYS A 82 -18.62 4.62 -1.65
CA LYS A 82 -19.82 5.47 -1.65
C LYS A 82 -19.91 6.34 -2.91
N GLN A 83 -18.80 6.68 -3.56
CA GLN A 83 -18.83 7.34 -4.86
C GLN A 83 -19.04 6.33 -5.99
N LEU A 84 -18.39 5.17 -5.95
CA LEU A 84 -18.56 4.09 -6.93
C LEU A 84 -19.98 3.49 -6.93
N SER A 85 -20.64 3.43 -5.77
CA SER A 85 -22.02 2.95 -5.67
C SER A 85 -23.03 3.88 -6.37
N LYS A 86 -22.67 5.14 -6.63
CA LYS A 86 -23.49 6.08 -7.41
C LYS A 86 -23.42 5.81 -8.91
N TYR A 87 -22.41 5.07 -9.37
CA TYR A 87 -22.27 4.67 -10.77
C TYR A 87 -22.71 3.20 -10.88
N PRO A 88 -23.88 2.91 -11.48
CA PRO A 88 -24.39 1.55 -11.59
C PRO A 88 -23.59 0.71 -12.59
N ASP A 89 -22.94 1.35 -13.57
CA ASP A 89 -22.22 0.66 -14.64
C ASP A 89 -20.82 0.22 -14.22
N GLY A 90 -20.52 -1.06 -14.46
CA GLY A 90 -19.23 -1.68 -14.13
C GLY A 90 -18.05 -1.09 -14.91
N VAL A 91 -18.31 -0.55 -16.11
CA VAL A 91 -17.28 0.07 -16.96
C VAL A 91 -16.84 1.42 -16.38
N GLU A 92 -17.79 2.25 -15.93
CA GLU A 92 -17.50 3.55 -15.31
C GLU A 92 -16.74 3.39 -13.99
N ARG A 93 -17.08 2.37 -13.20
CA ARG A 93 -16.34 2.03 -11.97
C ARG A 93 -14.88 1.65 -12.26
N THR A 94 -14.65 0.90 -13.34
CA THR A 94 -13.31 0.43 -13.72
C THR A 94 -12.42 1.59 -14.21
N LEU A 95 -13.00 2.56 -14.91
CA LEU A 95 -12.31 3.79 -15.34
C LEU A 95 -11.88 4.66 -14.16
N ILE A 96 -12.70 4.75 -13.11
CA ILE A 96 -12.39 5.52 -11.89
C ILE A 96 -11.30 4.83 -11.04
N LEU A 97 -11.29 3.49 -11.03
CA LEU A 97 -10.33 2.72 -10.23
C LEU A 97 -8.93 2.64 -10.83
N GLY A 98 -8.78 2.96 -12.12
CA GLY A 98 -7.53 2.85 -12.87
C GLY A 98 -7.11 1.39 -13.05
N ALA A 99 -7.03 0.94 -14.29
CA ALA A 99 -6.60 -0.41 -14.66
C ALA A 99 -5.22 -0.78 -14.10
#